data_AF-A0A1D6PBY2-F1
#
_entry.id   AF-A0A1D6PBY2-F1
#
_cell.length_a   1.000
_cell.length_b   1.000
_cell.length_c   1.000
_cell.angle_alpha   90.00
_cell.angle_beta   90.00
_cell.angle_gamma   90.00
#
_symmetry.space_group_name_H-M   'P 1'
#
loop_
_entity.id
_entity.type
_entity.pdbx_description
1 polymer ?
#
loop_
_entity_poly.entity_id
_entity_poly.type
_entity_poly.pdbx_seq_one_letter_code
_entity_poly.pdbx_strand_id
1 'polypeptide(L)'
;MDVDSRMATESDSDACGGSGSGSETPTASPSPSVGLEKYVMTKLFDRTFGTSTEDVVSDMDISEKIGLLQQFVKPRHLDIPKVQHNEALWLLAVKELQKINSFKAPREKLLCIMSCCQVINNLLLNISMSNDRTLSGADEFLPILIYVTIKASNS
;
A
#
# COMPACT_ATOMS: atom_id res chain seq x y z
N MET A 1 32.01 -3.44 -73.61
CA MET A 1 30.71 -4.03 -73.97
C MET A 1 29.89 -4.03 -72.69
N ASP A 2 29.21 -2.91 -72.51
CA ASP A 2 27.88 -2.66 -71.91
C ASP A 2 27.40 -3.64 -70.81
N VAL A 3 26.82 -3.21 -69.68
CA VAL A 3 25.63 -2.35 -69.61
C VAL A 3 25.57 -1.58 -68.27
N ASP A 4 25.13 -0.33 -68.42
CA ASP A 4 24.60 0.71 -67.54
C ASP A 4 23.78 0.29 -66.29
N SER A 5 23.81 1.15 -65.25
CA SER A 5 22.61 1.86 -64.71
C SER A 5 22.42 1.88 -63.18
N ARG A 6 21.87 3.03 -62.73
CA ARG A 6 21.44 3.49 -61.38
C ARG A 6 22.50 4.32 -60.63
N MET A 7 22.57 5.66 -60.72
CA MET A 7 21.59 6.75 -60.54
C MET A 7 21.35 7.13 -59.07
N ALA A 8 21.75 8.37 -58.75
CA ALA A 8 21.18 9.31 -57.76
C ALA A 8 21.30 8.94 -56.26
N THR A 9 21.51 9.82 -55.27
CA THR A 9 21.57 11.29 -55.18
C THR A 9 22.04 11.64 -53.75
N GLU A 10 22.88 12.67 -53.60
CA GLU A 10 22.99 13.45 -52.37
C GLU A 10 21.65 14.11 -52.03
N SER A 11 21.28 14.15 -50.75
CA SER A 11 20.35 15.12 -50.18
C SER A 11 20.56 15.22 -48.67
N ASP A 12 21.04 16.39 -48.25
CA ASP A 12 21.04 16.90 -46.87
C ASP A 12 19.63 16.90 -46.27
N SER A 13 19.52 16.62 -44.97
CA SER A 13 18.35 16.96 -44.15
C SER A 13 18.73 16.98 -42.66
N ASP A 14 19.12 18.16 -42.17
CA ASP A 14 18.99 18.55 -40.77
C ASP A 14 17.51 18.55 -40.35
N ALA A 15 17.15 17.90 -39.24
CA ALA A 15 15.99 18.27 -38.45
C ALA A 15 16.05 17.70 -37.02
N CYS A 16 16.07 18.62 -36.06
CA CYS A 16 15.90 18.48 -34.62
C CYS A 16 15.15 17.24 -34.12
N GLY A 17 15.83 16.48 -33.27
CA GLY A 17 15.20 15.54 -32.33
C GLY A 17 14.39 16.32 -31.29
N GLY A 18 13.08 16.10 -31.29
CA GLY A 18 12.18 16.60 -30.27
C GLY A 18 10.96 15.70 -30.17
N SER A 19 10.83 15.04 -29.02
CA SER A 19 9.60 14.94 -28.21
C SER A 19 9.68 13.69 -27.32
N GLY A 20 10.32 13.86 -26.17
CA GLY A 20 10.04 13.02 -25.02
C GLY A 20 8.59 13.25 -24.60
N SER A 21 7.74 12.26 -24.84
CA SER A 21 6.39 12.20 -24.26
C SER A 21 6.50 11.68 -22.83
N GLY A 22 7.09 12.50 -21.96
CA GLY A 22 6.90 12.37 -20.53
C GLY A 22 5.48 12.85 -20.23
N SER A 23 4.52 11.94 -20.18
CA SER A 23 3.23 12.24 -19.56
C SER A 23 3.42 12.31 -18.05
N GLU A 24 4.06 13.37 -17.59
CA GLU A 24 3.95 13.83 -16.20
C GLU A 24 2.51 14.31 -16.03
N THR A 25 1.65 13.41 -15.59
CA THR A 25 0.35 13.77 -15.05
C THR A 25 0.58 14.83 -13.97
N PRO A 26 -0.06 16.02 -14.04
CA PRO A 26 0.07 17.01 -12.99
C PRO A 26 -0.44 16.37 -11.71
N THR A 27 0.44 16.16 -10.74
CA THR A 27 0.04 15.78 -9.39
C THR A 27 -0.78 16.94 -8.86
N ALA A 28 -2.11 16.78 -8.89
CA ALA A 28 -3.03 17.79 -8.41
C ALA A 28 -2.58 18.24 -7.02
N SER A 29 -2.37 19.55 -6.84
CA SER A 29 -2.01 20.08 -5.55
C SER A 29 -3.05 19.60 -4.53
N PRO A 30 -2.62 19.09 -3.36
CA PRO A 30 -3.57 18.59 -2.38
C PRO A 30 -4.56 19.71 -2.05
N SER A 31 -5.85 19.37 -1.99
CA SER A 31 -6.90 20.34 -1.70
C SER A 31 -6.52 21.17 -0.47
N PRO A 32 -6.77 22.50 -0.44
CA PRO A 32 -6.29 23.39 0.62
C PRO A 32 -6.60 22.91 2.05
N SER A 33 -7.76 22.28 2.25
CA SER A 33 -8.18 21.69 3.53
C SER A 33 -7.26 20.56 4.01
N VAL A 34 -6.81 19.69 3.10
CA VAL A 34 -5.88 18.57 3.41
C VAL A 34 -4.50 19.11 3.75
N GLY A 35 -4.04 20.15 3.04
CA GLY A 35 -2.78 20.83 3.36
C GLY A 35 -2.81 21.46 4.75
N LEU A 36 -3.94 22.08 5.12
CA LEU A 36 -4.15 22.68 6.44
C LEU A 36 -4.15 21.63 7.56
N GLU A 37 -4.88 20.53 7.40
CA GLU A 37 -4.90 19.42 8.37
C GLU A 37 -3.48 18.91 8.64
N LYS A 38 -2.72 18.61 7.57
CA LYS A 38 -1.35 18.11 7.69
C LYS A 38 -0.47 19.10 8.44
N TYR A 39 -0.55 20.39 8.13
CA TYR A 39 0.22 21.42 8.81
C TYR A 39 -0.11 21.49 10.30
N VAL A 40 -1.40 21.63 10.64
CA VAL A 40 -1.87 21.75 12.03
C VAL A 40 -1.49 20.52 12.85
N MET A 41 -1.79 19.33 12.34
CA MET A 41 -1.52 18.08 13.07
C MET A 41 -0.03 17.80 13.20
N THR A 42 0.80 18.18 12.22
CA THR A 42 2.26 18.07 12.35
C THR A 42 2.80 18.93 13.50
N LYS A 43 2.24 20.13 13.70
CA LYS A 43 2.66 21.05 14.77
C LYS A 43 2.13 20.67 16.15
N LEU A 44 0.95 20.06 16.21
CA LEU A 44 0.29 19.69 17.46
C LEU A 44 0.50 18.24 17.90
N PHE A 45 1.10 17.40 17.05
CA PHE A 45 1.22 15.94 17.26
C PHE A 45 1.66 15.55 18.67
N ASP A 46 2.75 16.14 19.16
CA ASP A 46 3.35 15.79 20.46
C ASP A 46 2.47 16.22 21.65
N ARG A 47 1.40 17.00 21.40
CA ARG A 47 0.41 17.45 22.39
C ARG A 47 -0.93 16.71 22.28
N THR A 48 -1.20 16.05 21.16
CA THR A 48 -2.52 15.47 20.87
C THR A 48 -2.51 13.96 20.63
N PHE A 49 -1.37 13.36 20.31
CA PHE A 49 -1.27 11.93 20.04
C PHE A 49 -0.68 11.18 21.24
N GLY A 50 -1.44 10.26 21.83
CA GLY A 50 -0.97 9.37 22.92
C GLY A 50 -0.53 10.11 24.18
N THR A 51 -1.13 11.26 24.47
CA THR A 51 -0.69 12.11 25.60
C THR A 51 -1.34 11.75 26.93
N SER A 52 -2.46 11.02 26.91
CA SER A 52 -3.10 10.55 28.13
C SER A 52 -2.38 9.31 28.67
N THR A 53 -2.35 9.17 30.00
CA THR A 53 -1.81 7.96 30.64
C THR A 53 -2.61 6.72 30.27
N GLU A 54 -3.92 6.86 30.06
CA GLU A 54 -4.80 5.77 29.64
C GLU A 54 -4.44 5.24 28.25
N ASP A 55 -4.15 6.13 27.30
CA ASP A 55 -3.70 5.75 25.95
C ASP A 55 -2.39 4.98 26.00
N VAL A 56 -1.41 5.47 26.77
CA VAL A 56 -0.09 4.82 26.90
C VAL A 56 -0.22 3.43 27.52
N VAL A 57 -1.00 3.29 28.59
CA VAL A 57 -1.24 1.98 29.23
C VAL A 57 -1.96 1.03 28.27
N SER A 58 -3.00 1.50 27.58
CA SER A 58 -3.73 0.70 26.60
C SER A 58 -2.84 0.23 25.45
N ASP A 59 -1.99 1.11 24.92
CA ASP A 59 -1.06 0.80 23.83
C ASP A 59 0.00 -0.23 24.27
N MET A 60 0.52 -0.10 25.49
CA MET A 60 1.43 -1.08 26.09
C MET A 60 0.76 -2.46 26.26
N ASP A 61 -0.45 -2.50 26.83
CA ASP A 61 -1.21 -3.73 27.04
C ASP A 61 -1.53 -4.44 25.71
N ILE A 62 -1.88 -3.68 24.68
CA ILE A 62 -2.17 -4.20 23.33
C ILE A 62 -0.88 -4.72 22.70
N SER A 63 0.22 -3.96 22.79
CA SER A 63 1.53 -4.35 22.25
C SER A 63 2.03 -5.65 22.88
N GLU A 64 1.91 -5.81 24.20
CA GLU A 64 2.27 -7.05 24.90
C GLU A 64 1.44 -8.23 24.40
N LYS A 65 0.11 -8.08 24.33
CA LYS A 65 -0.79 -9.12 23.85
C LYS A 65 -0.47 -9.52 22.40
N ILE A 66 -0.23 -8.55 21.52
CA ILE A 66 0.12 -8.84 20.13
C ILE A 66 1.48 -9.57 20.06
N GLY A 67 2.48 -9.15 20.85
CA GLY A 67 3.78 -9.80 20.93
C GLY A 67 3.69 -11.28 21.36
N LEU A 68 2.78 -11.61 22.28
CA LEU A 68 2.51 -13.01 22.65
C LEU A 68 1.82 -13.78 21.51
N LEU A 69 0.79 -13.19 20.90
CA LEU A 69 0.04 -13.82 19.79
C LEU A 69 0.93 -14.10 18.58
N GLN A 70 1.87 -13.20 18.26
CA GLN A 70 2.77 -13.34 17.11
C GLN A 70 3.58 -14.65 17.12
N GLN A 71 3.90 -15.19 18.31
CA GLN A 71 4.76 -16.36 18.48
C GLN A 71 4.10 -17.66 18.01
N PHE A 72 2.77 -17.76 18.10
CA PHE A 72 2.07 -19.02 17.83
C PHE A 72 0.88 -18.91 16.87
N VAL A 73 0.34 -17.71 16.63
CA VAL A 73 -0.80 -17.54 15.72
C VAL A 73 -0.39 -17.88 14.29
N LYS A 74 -1.16 -18.79 13.69
CA LYS A 74 -1.03 -19.27 12.32
C LYS A 74 -2.34 -18.98 11.58
N PRO A 75 -2.34 -18.84 10.25
CA PRO A 75 -3.55 -18.51 9.49
C PRO A 75 -4.75 -19.41 9.77
N ARG A 76 -4.51 -20.71 9.99
CA ARG A 76 -5.52 -21.71 10.36
C ARG A 76 -6.23 -21.45 11.70
N HIS A 77 -5.64 -20.68 12.62
CA HIS A 77 -6.27 -20.35 13.91
C HIS A 77 -7.32 -19.23 13.75
N LEU A 78 -7.32 -18.57 12.59
CA LEU A 78 -8.26 -17.52 12.20
C LEU A 78 -9.13 -17.99 11.02
N ASP A 79 -9.24 -19.31 10.80
CA ASP A 79 -10.05 -19.89 9.71
C ASP A 79 -9.66 -19.45 8.28
N ILE A 80 -8.40 -19.03 8.07
CA ILE A 80 -7.91 -18.64 6.74
C ILE A 80 -7.58 -19.89 5.91
N PRO A 81 -8.34 -20.21 4.83
CA PRO A 81 -8.10 -21.38 3.99
C PRO A 81 -6.78 -21.27 3.22
N LYS A 82 -6.15 -22.41 2.93
CA LYS A 82 -4.85 -22.47 2.23
C LYS A 82 -4.85 -21.80 0.86
N VAL A 83 -6.01 -21.75 0.18
CA VAL A 83 -6.18 -21.07 -1.11
C VAL A 83 -5.90 -19.56 -1.02
N GLN A 84 -6.04 -18.98 0.18
CA GLN A 84 -5.77 -17.57 0.46
C GLN A 84 -4.34 -17.30 0.96
N HIS A 85 -3.50 -18.32 1.06
CA HIS A 85 -2.14 -18.17 1.59
C HIS A 85 -1.25 -17.59 0.51
N ASN A 86 -0.98 -16.29 0.60
CA ASN A 86 -0.03 -15.59 -0.24
C ASN A 86 0.90 -14.76 0.64
N GLU A 87 2.01 -15.35 1.05
CA GLU A 87 2.95 -14.73 1.99
C GLU A 87 3.53 -13.42 1.46
N ALA A 88 3.76 -13.30 0.15
CA ALA A 88 4.28 -12.09 -0.46
C ALA A 88 3.28 -10.92 -0.36
N LEU A 89 2.00 -11.16 -0.67
CA LEU A 89 0.96 -10.14 -0.56
C LEU A 89 0.62 -9.80 0.89
N TRP A 90 0.65 -10.77 1.80
CA TRP A 90 0.50 -10.50 3.23
C TRP A 90 1.66 -9.66 3.78
N LEU A 91 2.89 -9.94 3.35
CA LEU A 91 4.05 -9.11 3.71
C LEU A 91 3.91 -7.68 3.17
N LEU A 92 3.34 -7.52 1.96
CA LEU A 92 3.06 -6.19 1.42
C LEU A 92 2.01 -5.44 2.26
N ALA A 93 0.92 -6.10 2.65
CA ALA A 93 -0.10 -5.51 3.52
C ALA A 93 0.47 -5.12 4.89
N VAL A 94 1.30 -5.98 5.48
CA VAL A 94 2.05 -5.69 6.71
C VAL A 94 2.89 -4.40 6.55
N LYS A 95 3.65 -4.29 5.46
CA LYS A 95 4.49 -3.12 5.19
C LYS A 95 3.67 -1.85 5.00
N GLU A 96 2.51 -1.92 4.34
CA GLU A 96 1.61 -0.76 4.24
C GLU A 96 1.12 -0.30 5.61
N LEU A 97 0.70 -1.25 6.47
CA LEU A 97 0.20 -0.93 7.80
C LEU A 97 1.29 -0.35 8.72
N GLN A 98 2.51 -0.88 8.67
CA GLN A 98 3.65 -0.40 9.47
C GLN A 98 4.00 1.07 9.24
N LYS A 99 3.69 1.63 8.07
CA LYS A 99 3.94 3.05 7.77
C LYS A 99 3.11 4.00 8.63
N ILE A 100 2.06 3.53 9.32
CA ILE A 100 1.16 4.38 10.10
C ILE A 100 1.89 5.23 11.16
N ASN A 101 3.00 4.71 11.71
CA ASN A 101 3.80 5.42 12.71
C ASN A 101 4.77 6.44 12.11
N SER A 102 5.01 6.39 10.80
CA SER A 102 5.87 7.34 10.08
C SER A 102 5.16 8.65 9.73
N PHE A 103 3.83 8.72 9.91
CA PHE A 103 3.03 9.88 9.57
C PHE A 103 2.39 10.53 10.80
N LYS A 104 2.34 11.86 10.79
CA LYS A 104 1.68 12.67 11.84
C LYS A 104 0.26 13.09 11.44
N ALA A 105 -0.02 13.28 10.15
CA ALA A 105 -1.35 13.69 9.69
C ALA A 105 -2.35 12.52 9.75
N PRO A 106 -3.55 12.72 10.32
CA PRO A 106 -4.61 11.70 10.38
C PRO A 106 -4.95 11.11 9.01
N ARG A 107 -5.05 11.95 7.97
CA ARG A 107 -5.28 11.48 6.60
C ARG A 107 -4.21 10.52 6.10
N GLU A 108 -2.94 10.80 6.37
CA GLU A 108 -1.83 9.93 5.93
C GLU A 108 -1.81 8.60 6.71
N LYS A 109 -2.13 8.64 8.02
CA LYS A 109 -2.33 7.42 8.82
C LYS A 109 -3.47 6.56 8.24
N LEU A 110 -4.59 7.18 7.87
CA LEU A 110 -5.73 6.49 7.26
C LEU A 110 -5.37 5.86 5.91
N LEU A 111 -4.57 6.56 5.09
CA LEU A 111 -4.10 6.01 3.81
C LEU A 111 -3.27 4.74 4.01
N CYS A 112 -2.47 4.62 5.07
CA CYS A 112 -1.74 3.38 5.38
C CYS A 112 -2.70 2.19 5.61
N ILE A 113 -3.77 2.43 6.37
CA ILE A 113 -4.81 1.43 6.62
C ILE A 113 -5.52 1.07 5.31
N MET A 114 -5.91 2.08 4.52
CA MET A 114 -6.58 1.85 3.23
C MET A 114 -5.70 1.07 2.25
N SER A 115 -4.42 1.42 2.13
CA SER A 115 -3.47 0.69 1.29
C SER A 115 -3.31 -0.77 1.73
N CYS A 116 -3.20 -1.03 3.04
CA CYS A 116 -3.21 -2.39 3.59
C CYS A 116 -4.48 -3.16 3.18
N CYS A 117 -5.66 -2.56 3.39
CA CYS A 117 -6.94 -3.17 3.02
C CYS A 117 -7.06 -3.42 1.50
N GLN A 118 -6.56 -2.51 0.66
CA GLN A 118 -6.54 -2.69 -0.79
C GLN A 118 -5.68 -3.87 -1.22
N VAL A 119 -4.51 -4.06 -0.60
CA VAL A 119 -3.66 -5.22 -0.87
C VAL A 119 -4.40 -6.53 -0.53
N ILE A 120 -5.08 -6.58 0.62
CA ILE A 120 -5.87 -7.75 1.04
C ILE A 120 -7.04 -7.99 0.07
N ASN A 121 -7.78 -6.94 -0.31
CA ASN A 121 -8.90 -7.07 -1.26
C ASN A 121 -8.42 -7.54 -2.63
N ASN A 122 -7.31 -7.02 -3.14
CA ASN A 122 -6.75 -7.46 -4.42
C ASN A 122 -6.32 -8.93 -4.40
N LEU A 123 -5.76 -9.39 -3.28
CA LEU A 123 -5.49 -10.82 -3.08
C LEU A 123 -6.78 -11.65 -3.21
N LEU A 124 -7.83 -11.27 -2.48
CA LEU A 124 -9.10 -11.99 -2.49
C LEU A 124 -9.79 -11.98 -3.86
N LEU A 125 -9.77 -10.84 -4.56
CA LEU A 125 -10.31 -10.71 -5.92
C LEU A 125 -9.57 -11.60 -6.91
N ASN A 126 -8.25 -11.66 -6.84
CA ASN A 126 -7.45 -12.53 -7.71
C ASN A 126 -7.81 -14.01 -7.53
N ILE A 127 -8.00 -14.45 -6.28
CA ILE A 127 -8.41 -15.82 -5.98
C ILE A 127 -9.85 -16.07 -6.43
N SER A 128 -10.74 -15.10 -6.23
CA SER A 128 -12.14 -15.18 -6.66
C SER A 128 -12.23 -15.40 -8.17
N MET A 129 -11.41 -14.68 -8.96
CA MET A 129 -11.33 -14.84 -10.41
C MET A 129 -10.74 -16.19 -10.84
N SER A 130 -9.79 -16.76 -10.09
CA SER A 130 -9.19 -18.05 -10.44
C SER A 130 -10.01 -19.27 -10.04
N ASN A 131 -10.90 -19.14 -9.05
CA ASN A 131 -11.59 -20.27 -8.42
C ASN A 131 -13.11 -20.32 -8.67
N ASP A 132 -13.66 -19.43 -9.50
CA ASP A 132 -15.10 -19.31 -9.82
C ASP A 132 -15.98 -19.29 -8.55
N ARG A 133 -15.44 -18.70 -7.48
CA ARG A 133 -16.07 -18.55 -6.16
C ARG A 133 -16.05 -17.08 -5.79
N THR A 134 -17.16 -16.56 -5.28
CA THR A 134 -17.25 -15.19 -4.77
C THR A 134 -16.57 -15.11 -3.39
N LEU A 135 -15.31 -14.64 -3.34
CA LEU A 135 -14.54 -14.47 -2.09
C LEU A 135 -14.43 -12.97 -1.75
N SER A 136 -15.56 -12.27 -1.68
CA SER A 136 -15.59 -10.81 -1.50
C SER A 136 -16.44 -10.37 -0.31
N GLY A 137 -16.54 -11.22 0.70
CA GLY A 137 -17.24 -10.97 1.97
C GLY A 137 -16.31 -10.48 3.07
N ALA A 138 -16.90 -9.98 4.16
CA ALA A 138 -16.18 -9.65 5.39
C ALA A 138 -15.57 -10.90 6.06
N ASP A 139 -16.17 -12.06 5.85
CA ASP A 139 -15.77 -13.34 6.45
C ASP A 139 -14.43 -13.85 5.88
N GLU A 140 -14.08 -13.46 4.66
CA GLU A 140 -12.81 -13.75 4.02
C GLU A 140 -11.77 -12.65 4.28
N PHE A 141 -12.22 -11.40 4.38
CA PHE A 141 -11.35 -10.25 4.59
C PHE A 141 -10.85 -10.11 6.03
N LEU A 142 -11.76 -10.18 7.01
CA LEU A 142 -11.47 -9.85 8.40
C LEU A 142 -10.42 -10.78 9.02
N PRO A 143 -10.46 -12.12 8.81
CA PRO A 143 -9.39 -13.00 9.27
C PRO A 143 -8.00 -12.61 8.78
N ILE A 144 -7.88 -12.24 7.51
CA ILE A 144 -6.61 -11.84 6.90
C ILE A 144 -6.16 -10.51 7.51
N LEU A 145 -7.06 -9.55 7.69
CA LEU A 145 -6.74 -8.27 8.33
C LEU A 145 -6.26 -8.46 9.77
N ILE A 146 -6.91 -9.32 10.56
CA ILE A 146 -6.48 -9.64 11.94
C ILE A 146 -5.07 -10.26 11.91
N TYR A 147 -4.84 -11.23 11.02
CA TYR A 147 -3.53 -11.88 10.88
C TYR A 147 -2.44 -10.87 10.51
N VAL A 148 -2.69 -10.02 9.51
CA VAL A 148 -1.77 -8.96 9.07
C VAL A 148 -1.50 -7.98 10.20
N THR A 149 -2.52 -7.57 10.96
CA THR A 149 -2.37 -6.65 12.10
C THR A 149 -1.47 -7.23 13.17
N ILE A 150 -1.68 -8.50 13.54
CA ILE A 150 -0.82 -9.22 14.49
C ILE A 150 0.63 -9.25 13.96
N LYS A 151 0.84 -9.55 12.67
CA LYS A 151 2.18 -9.63 12.08
C LYS A 151 2.83 -8.27 11.79
N ALA A 152 2.08 -7.18 11.77
CA ALA A 152 2.61 -5.84 11.51
C ALA A 152 3.26 -5.20 12.73
N SER A 153 2.85 -5.58 13.94
CA SER A 153 3.42 -5.10 15.20
C SER A 153 4.81 -5.71 15.46
N ASN A 154 5.81 -5.37 14.66
CA ASN A 154 7.20 -5.64 15.00
C ASN A 154 7.72 -4.44 15.81
N SER A 155 7.98 -4.69 17.09
CA SER A 155 8.78 -3.81 17.96
C SER A 155 10.20 -3.66 17.46
#